data_AF-A0AAN8EF53-F1
#
_entry.id   AF-A0AAN8EF53-F1
#
_cell.length_a   1.000
_cell.length_b   1.000
_cell.length_c   1.000
_cell.angle_alpha   90.00
_cell.angle_beta   90.00
_cell.angle_gamma   90.00
#
_symmetry.space_group_name_H-M   'P 1'
#
loop_
_entity.id
_entity.type
_entity.pdbx_description
1 polymer ?
#
loop_
_entity_poly.entity_id
_entity_poly.type
_entity_poly.pdbx_seq_one_letter_code
_entity_poly.pdbx_strand_id
1 'polypeptide(L)'
;MPFEKFLEKRFSFLKDTPFSDFHVLNPRNVPRSDAQLVTYGDVQVMNMVTHFESVLSEEEVTNIPRQWPSLKARLKYRQRQPPKEVISDLLTENHPDVKAVLVLVYIMVTLSPSSAAVERGFPLMNLIKTSRKSQMTNETRGSLMRVSHITTTVAEFDPEPAIQKWKTSA
;
A
#
# COMPACT_ATOMS: atom_id res chain seq x y z
N MET A 1 6.89 -26.97 7.10
CA MET A 1 7.27 -25.68 7.71
C MET A 1 5.98 -24.99 8.13
N PRO A 2 5.85 -24.47 9.36
CA PRO A 2 4.66 -23.70 9.77
C PRO A 2 4.43 -22.54 8.78
N PHE A 3 3.17 -22.28 8.42
CA PHE A 3 2.81 -21.25 7.45
C PHE A 3 3.37 -19.86 7.83
N GLU A 4 3.39 -19.53 9.11
CA GLU A 4 4.01 -18.31 9.65
C GLU A 4 5.50 -18.21 9.31
N LYS A 5 6.28 -19.27 9.55
CA LYS A 5 7.72 -19.30 9.21
C LYS A 5 7.98 -19.16 7.71
N PHE A 6 7.07 -19.65 6.88
CA PHE A 6 7.14 -19.45 5.42
C PHE A 6 6.89 -17.99 5.05
N LEU A 7 5.89 -17.35 5.64
CA LEU A 7 5.60 -15.92 5.41
C LEU A 7 6.75 -15.04 5.89
N GLU A 8 7.28 -15.28 7.10
CA GLU A 8 8.43 -14.54 7.62
C GLU A 8 9.65 -14.65 6.71
N LYS A 9 9.93 -15.85 6.17
CA LYS A 9 11.00 -16.05 5.20
C LYS A 9 10.71 -15.36 3.86
N ARG A 10 9.47 -15.41 3.38
CA ARG A 10 9.08 -14.81 2.10
C ARG A 10 9.14 -13.29 2.14
N PHE A 11 8.76 -12.69 3.26
CA PHE A 11 8.71 -11.25 3.47
C PHE A 11 9.91 -10.73 4.26
N SER A 12 10.98 -11.51 4.39
CA SER A 12 12.20 -11.08 5.09
C SER A 12 12.83 -9.84 4.45
N PHE A 13 12.70 -9.70 3.14
CA PHE A 13 13.20 -8.55 2.38
C PHE A 13 12.57 -7.22 2.80
N LEU A 14 11.39 -7.23 3.44
CA LEU A 14 10.78 -6.00 3.99
C LEU A 14 11.57 -5.41 5.16
N LYS A 15 12.47 -6.20 5.75
CA LYS A 15 13.37 -5.75 6.82
C LYS A 15 14.66 -5.12 6.27
N ASP A 16 14.91 -5.28 4.97
CA ASP A 16 16.11 -4.76 4.31
C ASP A 16 15.85 -3.36 3.75
N THR A 17 16.92 -2.58 3.59
CA THR A 17 16.89 -1.28 2.91
C THR A 17 16.50 -1.48 1.43
N PRO A 18 15.57 -0.69 0.88
CA PRO A 18 14.96 0.53 1.45
C PRO A 18 13.57 0.30 2.10
N PHE A 19 13.09 -0.93 2.22
CA PHE A 19 11.75 -1.18 2.75
C PHE A 19 11.66 -0.89 4.25
N SER A 20 12.74 -1.16 4.99
CA SER A 20 12.86 -0.74 6.38
C SER A 20 12.83 0.79 6.53
N ASP A 21 13.31 1.54 5.54
CA ASP A 21 13.42 3.00 5.56
C ASP A 21 12.06 3.71 5.54
N PHE A 22 10.97 3.04 5.10
CA PHE A 22 9.61 3.59 5.14
C PHE A 22 9.12 3.96 6.54
N HIS A 23 9.77 3.47 7.61
CA HIS A 23 9.45 3.85 8.98
C HIS A 23 9.52 5.37 9.21
N VAL A 24 10.32 6.11 8.43
CA VAL A 24 10.45 7.56 8.57
C VAL A 24 9.20 8.33 8.15
N LEU A 25 8.36 7.73 7.30
CA LEU A 25 7.09 8.31 6.85
C LEU A 25 5.97 8.15 7.89
N ASN A 26 6.17 7.35 8.95
CA ASN A 26 5.19 7.17 10.00
C ASN A 26 5.17 8.40 10.94
N PRO A 27 4.03 9.10 11.09
CA PRO A 27 3.92 10.28 11.97
C PRO A 27 4.36 10.02 13.42
N ARG A 28 4.21 8.78 13.91
CA ARG A 28 4.58 8.41 15.29
C ARG A 28 6.09 8.36 15.51
N ASN A 29 6.87 8.14 14.46
CA ASN A 29 8.33 8.01 14.55
C ASN A 29 9.05 9.37 14.44
N VAL A 30 8.33 10.42 14.00
CA VAL A 30 8.90 11.75 13.83
C VAL A 30 9.39 12.33 15.17
N PRO A 31 10.63 12.85 15.27
CA PRO A 31 11.15 13.42 16.51
C PRO A 31 10.35 14.63 16.98
N ARG A 32 10.20 14.76 18.31
CA ARG A 32 9.57 15.95 18.91
C ARG A 32 10.49 17.17 18.93
N SER A 33 11.80 16.93 19.08
CA SER A 33 12.81 17.98 19.12
C SER A 33 13.06 18.56 17.72
N ASP A 34 13.04 19.89 17.60
CA ASP A 34 13.34 20.58 16.33
C ASP A 34 14.76 20.30 15.85
N ALA A 35 15.73 20.21 16.76
CA ALA A 35 17.12 19.91 16.41
C ALA A 35 17.27 18.52 15.74
N GLN A 36 16.49 17.53 16.20
CA GLN A 36 16.49 16.19 15.61
C GLN A 36 15.66 16.12 14.32
N LEU A 37 14.67 16.99 14.15
CA LEU A 37 13.81 17.03 12.96
C LEU A 37 14.58 17.48 11.71
N VAL A 38 15.58 18.35 11.86
CA VAL A 38 16.36 18.91 10.74
C VAL A 38 16.94 17.80 9.87
N THR A 39 17.62 16.83 10.47
CA THR A 39 18.31 15.74 9.75
C THR A 39 17.56 14.42 9.74
N TYR A 40 16.35 14.38 10.33
CA TYR A 40 15.58 13.14 10.44
C TYR A 40 15.18 12.61 9.07
N GLY A 41 15.47 11.32 8.82
CA GLY A 41 14.98 10.61 7.64
C GLY A 41 15.63 11.00 6.32
N ASP A 42 16.61 11.92 6.30
CA ASP A 42 17.19 12.42 5.04
C ASP A 42 17.93 11.32 4.29
N VAL A 43 18.72 10.50 4.99
CA VAL A 43 19.43 9.35 4.41
C VAL A 43 18.44 8.29 3.91
N GLN A 44 17.42 8.00 4.70
CA GLN A 44 16.38 7.02 4.39
C GLN A 44 15.57 7.42 3.15
N VAL A 45 15.22 8.71 3.02
CA VAL A 45 14.55 9.24 1.84
C VAL A 45 15.46 9.14 0.61
N MET A 46 16.74 9.47 0.74
CA MET A 46 17.69 9.30 -0.37
C MET A 46 17.82 7.84 -0.81
N ASN A 47 17.92 6.89 0.12
CA ASN A 47 17.95 5.46 -0.19
C ASN A 47 16.70 5.01 -0.95
N MET A 48 15.52 5.47 -0.52
CA MET A 48 14.25 5.19 -1.21
C MET A 48 14.24 5.79 -2.62
N VAL A 49 14.68 7.03 -2.80
CA VAL A 49 14.75 7.68 -4.11
C VAL A 49 15.69 6.92 -5.05
N THR A 50 16.89 6.56 -4.58
CA THR A 50 17.86 5.78 -5.38
C THR A 50 17.32 4.41 -5.76
N HIS A 51 16.63 3.73 -4.85
CA HIS A 51 16.09 2.41 -5.16
C HIS A 51 14.91 2.46 -6.14
N PHE A 52 14.02 3.45 -6.01
CA PHE A 52 12.84 3.59 -6.86
C PHE A 52 13.06 4.48 -8.08
N GLU A 53 14.31 4.86 -8.38
CA GLU A 53 14.67 5.75 -9.51
C GLU A 53 14.08 5.27 -10.84
N SER A 54 14.03 3.96 -11.10
CA SER A 54 13.46 3.40 -12.33
C SER A 54 11.94 3.57 -12.46
N VAL A 55 11.25 3.86 -11.36
CA VAL A 55 9.79 4.03 -11.29
C VAL A 55 9.41 5.51 -11.19
N LEU A 56 10.30 6.34 -10.65
CA LEU A 56 10.11 7.76 -10.48
C LEU A 56 10.43 8.53 -11.78
N SER A 57 9.75 9.64 -11.99
CA SER A 57 10.13 10.62 -13.01
C SER A 57 11.36 11.43 -12.58
N GLU A 58 12.10 12.00 -13.55
CA GLU A 58 13.26 12.87 -13.26
C GLU A 58 12.90 14.05 -12.35
N GLU A 59 11.68 14.59 -12.52
CA GLU A 59 11.15 15.65 -11.67
C GLU A 59 10.96 15.18 -10.23
N GLU A 60 10.41 13.99 -10.02
CA GLU A 60 10.20 13.41 -8.68
C GLU A 60 11.52 13.10 -7.99
N VAL A 61 12.49 12.48 -8.69
CA VAL A 61 13.83 12.20 -8.14
C VAL A 61 14.48 13.47 -7.59
N THR A 62 14.34 14.59 -8.32
CA THR A 62 14.89 15.89 -7.91
C THR A 62 14.09 16.56 -6.79
N ASN A 63 12.77 16.45 -6.82
CA ASN A 63 11.89 17.20 -5.92
C ASN A 63 11.60 16.48 -4.60
N ILE A 64 11.67 15.15 -4.54
CA ILE A 64 11.43 14.38 -3.31
C ILE A 64 12.32 14.86 -2.16
N PRO A 65 13.67 14.96 -2.30
CA PRO A 65 14.52 15.43 -1.21
C PRO A 65 14.23 16.89 -0.82
N ARG A 66 13.83 17.73 -1.78
CA ARG A 66 13.49 19.15 -1.55
C ARG A 66 12.16 19.32 -0.79
N GLN A 67 11.20 18.45 -1.03
CA GLN A 67 9.87 18.49 -0.42
C GLN A 67 9.80 17.74 0.92
N TRP A 68 10.78 16.87 1.20
CA TRP A 68 10.84 16.11 2.46
C TRP A 68 10.75 16.98 3.73
N PRO A 69 11.46 18.12 3.86
CA PRO A 69 11.30 18.99 5.02
C PRO A 69 9.87 19.49 5.25
N SER A 70 9.15 19.82 4.19
CA SER A 70 7.75 20.26 4.26
C SER A 70 6.85 19.12 4.75
N LEU A 71 7.07 17.90 4.27
CA LEU A 71 6.34 16.72 4.75
C LEU A 71 6.67 16.42 6.23
N LYS A 72 7.94 16.51 6.65
CA LYS A 72 8.37 16.34 8.05
C LYS A 72 7.61 17.26 8.99
N ALA A 73 7.50 18.55 8.65
CA ALA A 73 6.79 19.53 9.46
C ALA A 73 5.31 19.18 9.62
N ARG A 74 4.65 18.72 8.54
CA ARG A 74 3.25 18.28 8.56
C ARG A 74 3.05 17.03 9.41
N LEU A 75 3.92 16.03 9.26
CA LEU A 75 3.86 14.80 10.06
C LEU A 75 4.07 15.09 11.55
N LYS A 76 4.98 16.01 11.90
CA LYS A 76 5.19 16.47 13.27
C LYS A 76 3.92 17.11 13.85
N TYR A 77 3.28 18.01 13.10
CA TYR A 77 2.05 18.68 13.55
C TYR A 77 0.90 17.69 13.80
N ARG A 78 0.80 16.64 12.98
CA ARG A 78 -0.25 15.61 13.07
C ARG A 78 0.16 14.38 13.89
N GLN A 79 1.24 14.42 14.67
CA GLN A 79 1.78 13.26 15.39
C GLN A 79 0.79 12.61 16.39
N ARG A 80 -0.16 13.38 16.93
CA ARG A 80 -1.16 12.87 17.88
C ARG A 80 -2.32 12.13 17.22
N GLN A 81 -2.49 12.29 15.91
CA GLN A 81 -3.55 11.63 15.13
C GLN A 81 -3.14 10.19 14.79
N PRO A 82 -4.10 9.29 14.56
CA PRO A 82 -3.79 7.93 14.14
C PRO A 82 -3.14 7.94 12.74
N PRO A 83 -2.03 7.21 12.52
CA PRO A 83 -1.28 7.25 11.26
C PRO A 83 -2.12 7.00 10.01
N LYS A 84 -3.12 6.13 10.11
CA LYS A 84 -4.03 5.82 9.01
C LYS A 84 -4.80 7.06 8.53
N GLU A 85 -5.32 7.87 9.44
CA GLU A 85 -6.07 9.09 9.09
C GLU A 85 -5.12 10.11 8.47
N VAL A 86 -3.95 10.33 9.10
CA VAL A 86 -2.93 11.26 8.56
C VAL A 86 -2.50 10.89 7.15
N ILE A 87 -2.23 9.62 6.89
CA ILE A 87 -1.85 9.13 5.56
C ILE A 87 -3.04 9.26 4.58
N SER A 88 -4.25 8.93 5.01
CA SER A 88 -5.45 9.07 4.17
C SER A 88 -5.66 10.52 3.74
N ASP A 89 -5.56 11.47 4.66
CA ASP A 89 -5.71 12.90 4.38
C ASP A 89 -4.64 13.37 3.39
N LEU A 90 -3.37 13.01 3.64
CA LEU A 90 -2.24 13.38 2.79
C LEU A 90 -2.37 12.86 1.36
N LEU A 91 -3.03 11.72 1.14
CA LEU A 91 -3.23 11.13 -0.18
C LEU A 91 -4.50 11.64 -0.87
N THR A 92 -5.48 12.12 -0.12
CA THR A 92 -6.77 12.58 -0.65
C THR A 92 -6.75 14.07 -0.99
N GLU A 93 -6.01 14.87 -0.21
CA GLU A 93 -5.88 16.31 -0.43
C GLU A 93 -4.80 16.64 -1.47
N ASN A 94 -5.05 17.67 -2.30
CA ASN A 94 -4.04 18.13 -3.24
C ASN A 94 -3.02 19.03 -2.52
N HIS A 95 -1.78 18.57 -2.44
CA HIS A 95 -0.69 19.26 -1.77
C HIS A 95 0.48 19.51 -2.73
N PRO A 96 0.46 20.62 -3.51
CA PRO A 96 1.45 20.85 -4.55
C PRO A 96 2.88 20.97 -4.01
N ASP A 97 3.04 21.41 -2.76
CA ASP A 97 4.33 21.59 -2.08
C ASP A 97 4.96 20.29 -1.56
N VAL A 98 4.20 19.20 -1.48
CA VAL A 98 4.69 17.87 -1.07
C VAL A 98 4.33 16.75 -2.06
N LYS A 99 3.85 17.11 -3.25
CA LYS A 99 3.34 16.16 -4.25
C LYS A 99 4.34 15.06 -4.63
N ALA A 100 5.60 15.41 -4.85
CA ALA A 100 6.63 14.45 -5.27
C ALA A 100 6.97 13.49 -4.12
N VAL A 101 7.15 13.99 -2.89
CA VAL A 101 7.45 13.13 -1.74
C VAL A 101 6.29 12.23 -1.33
N LEU A 102 5.05 12.62 -1.63
CA LEU A 102 3.87 11.77 -1.43
C LEU A 102 3.88 10.51 -2.32
N VAL A 103 4.64 10.48 -3.42
CA VAL A 103 4.81 9.27 -4.24
C VAL A 103 5.45 8.15 -3.43
N LEU A 104 6.40 8.46 -2.53
CA LEU A 104 6.96 7.47 -1.61
C LEU A 104 5.91 6.92 -0.63
N VAL A 105 4.96 7.76 -0.20
CA VAL A 105 3.82 7.34 0.64
C VAL A 105 2.88 6.42 -0.14
N TYR A 106 2.62 6.72 -1.42
CA TYR A 106 1.86 5.84 -2.31
C TYR A 106 2.56 4.48 -2.48
N ILE A 107 3.86 4.47 -2.73
CA ILE A 107 4.66 3.25 -2.84
C ILE A 107 4.59 2.45 -1.52
N MET A 108 4.74 3.11 -0.36
CA MET A 108 4.61 2.46 0.94
C MET A 108 3.26 1.76 1.13
N VAL A 109 2.15 2.45 0.82
CA VAL A 109 0.79 1.91 1.01
C VAL A 109 0.49 0.77 0.03
N THR A 110 0.98 0.88 -1.22
CA THR A 110 0.81 -0.18 -2.24
C THR A 110 1.64 -1.42 -1.95
N LEU A 111 2.85 -1.25 -1.39
CA LEU A 111 3.72 -2.36 -1.02
C LEU A 111 3.36 -3.00 0.30
N SER A 112 2.74 -2.26 1.23
CA SER A 112 2.33 -2.77 2.54
C SER A 112 1.31 -3.90 2.37
N PRO A 113 1.71 -5.17 2.47
CA PRO A 113 0.76 -6.27 2.39
C PRO A 113 0.04 -6.27 3.74
N SER A 114 -1.19 -5.77 3.81
CA SER A 114 -2.00 -6.03 4.99
C SER A 114 -2.20 -7.54 5.06
N SER A 115 -1.53 -8.19 6.01
CA SER A 115 -1.62 -9.64 6.19
C SER A 115 -3.08 -10.05 6.38
N ALA A 116 -3.89 -9.24 7.07
CA ALA A 116 -5.33 -9.46 7.28
C ALA A 116 -6.18 -9.50 5.98
N ALA A 117 -5.80 -8.79 4.92
CA ALA A 117 -6.53 -8.87 3.63
C ALA A 117 -6.18 -10.16 2.88
N VAL A 118 -4.89 -10.52 2.85
CA VAL A 118 -4.39 -11.74 2.22
C VAL A 118 -4.85 -12.98 3.01
N GLU A 119 -4.83 -12.92 4.34
CA GLU A 119 -5.30 -13.94 5.29
C GLU A 119 -6.80 -14.18 5.18
N ARG A 120 -7.63 -13.19 4.80
CA ARG A 120 -9.05 -13.42 4.49
C ARG A 120 -9.24 -14.15 3.17
N GLY A 121 -8.34 -13.94 2.20
CA GLY A 121 -8.40 -14.59 0.90
C GLY A 121 -8.04 -16.08 0.92
N PHE A 122 -7.17 -16.53 1.83
CA PHE A 122 -6.76 -17.93 1.90
C PHE A 122 -7.86 -18.91 2.35
N PRO A 123 -8.65 -18.65 3.42
CA PRO A 123 -9.81 -19.46 3.80
C PRO A 123 -10.87 -19.49 2.70
N LEU A 124 -11.11 -18.36 2.04
CA LEU A 124 -12.06 -18.22 0.94
C LEU A 124 -11.63 -19.07 -0.28
N MET A 125 -10.34 -19.02 -0.63
CA MET A 125 -9.74 -19.88 -1.64
C MET A 125 -9.86 -21.36 -1.26
N ASN A 126 -9.62 -21.70 0.00
CA ASN A 126 -9.79 -23.06 0.49
C ASN A 126 -11.24 -23.52 0.37
N LEU A 127 -12.22 -22.69 0.73
CA LEU A 127 -13.64 -22.99 0.57
C LEU A 127 -14.04 -23.20 -0.89
N ILE A 128 -13.53 -22.37 -1.82
CA ILE A 128 -13.75 -22.55 -3.26
C ILE A 128 -13.17 -23.90 -3.73
N LYS A 129 -11.96 -24.26 -3.26
CA LYS A 129 -11.31 -25.52 -3.62
C LYS A 129 -11.99 -26.75 -3.01
N THR A 130 -12.41 -26.68 -1.75
CA THR A 130 -12.93 -27.83 -1.01
C THR A 130 -14.43 -28.03 -1.16
N SER A 131 -15.23 -26.96 -1.20
CA SER A 131 -16.70 -27.08 -1.27
C SER A 131 -17.18 -27.70 -2.59
N ARG A 132 -16.47 -27.46 -3.70
CA ARG A 132 -16.87 -28.00 -5.01
C ARG A 132 -16.11 -29.26 -5.43
N LYS A 133 -15.06 -29.69 -4.71
CA LYS A 133 -14.17 -30.83 -5.09
C LYS A 133 -13.83 -30.89 -6.59
N SER A 134 -13.85 -29.73 -7.26
CA SER A 134 -13.96 -29.66 -8.71
C SER A 134 -12.58 -29.45 -9.32
N GLN A 135 -12.26 -30.21 -10.37
CA GLN A 135 -11.16 -29.91 -11.29
C GLN A 135 -11.47 -28.61 -12.04
N MET A 136 -11.28 -27.49 -11.36
CA MET A 136 -11.43 -26.17 -11.96
C MET A 136 -10.11 -25.73 -12.57
N THR A 137 -10.17 -25.11 -13.75
CA THR A 137 -9.01 -24.45 -14.33
C THR A 137 -8.59 -23.26 -13.46
N ASN A 138 -7.33 -22.84 -13.60
CA ASN A 138 -6.82 -21.69 -12.85
C ASN A 138 -7.58 -20.39 -13.16
N GLU A 139 -8.09 -20.24 -14.39
CA GLU A 139 -8.90 -19.09 -14.81
C GLU A 139 -10.25 -19.03 -14.09
N THR A 140 -10.97 -20.15 -14.02
CA THR A 140 -12.24 -20.21 -13.29
C THR A 140 -12.01 -19.95 -11.79
N ARG A 141 -10.93 -20.49 -11.22
CA ARG A 141 -10.56 -20.25 -9.82
C ARG A 141 -10.23 -18.78 -9.55
N GLY A 142 -9.46 -18.14 -10.42
CA GLY A 142 -9.14 -16.72 -10.32
C GLY A 142 -10.38 -15.82 -10.47
N SER A 143 -11.34 -16.22 -11.30
CA SER A 143 -12.60 -15.49 -11.47
C SER A 143 -13.50 -15.61 -10.24
N LEU A 144 -13.67 -16.80 -9.67
CA LEU A 144 -14.41 -16.98 -8.41
C LEU A 144 -13.77 -16.22 -7.26
N MET A 145 -12.44 -16.24 -7.15
CA MET A 145 -11.72 -15.47 -6.14
C MET A 145 -11.99 -13.97 -6.26
N ARG A 146 -11.98 -13.43 -7.48
CA ARG A 146 -12.31 -12.02 -7.74
C ARG A 146 -13.73 -11.70 -7.31
N VAL A 147 -14.72 -12.50 -7.71
CA VAL A 147 -16.12 -12.30 -7.31
C VAL A 147 -16.28 -12.36 -5.79
N SER A 148 -15.63 -13.33 -5.14
CA SER A 148 -15.70 -13.50 -3.68
C SER A 148 -14.97 -12.42 -2.87
N HIS A 149 -14.07 -11.66 -3.48
CA HIS A 149 -13.41 -10.50 -2.87
C HIS A 149 -14.15 -9.18 -3.12
N ILE A 150 -15.17 -9.17 -3.98
CA ILE A 150 -16.04 -8.00 -4.11
C ILE A 150 -16.76 -7.84 -2.77
N THR A 151 -16.54 -6.71 -2.12
CA THR A 151 -17.06 -6.43 -0.77
C THR A 151 -18.54 -6.05 -0.78
N THR A 152 -19.13 -5.86 -1.96
CA THR A 152 -20.55 -5.57 -2.13
C THR A 152 -21.37 -6.78 -1.74
N THR A 153 -22.32 -6.61 -0.82
CA THR A 153 -23.23 -7.69 -0.45
C THR A 153 -24.12 -8.03 -1.67
N VAL A 154 -24.66 -9.26 -1.73
CA VAL A 154 -25.57 -9.66 -2.83
C VAL A 154 -26.76 -8.70 -2.96
N ALA A 155 -27.19 -8.09 -1.85
CA ALA A 155 -28.28 -7.11 -1.82
C ALA A 155 -27.93 -5.76 -2.48
N GLU A 156 -26.65 -5.39 -2.51
CA GLU A 156 -26.16 -4.10 -3.03
C GLU A 156 -25.53 -4.25 -4.43
N PHE A 157 -25.49 -5.47 -4.98
CA PHE A 157 -24.90 -5.73 -6.27
C PHE A 157 -25.85 -5.28 -7.40
N ASP A 158 -25.41 -4.29 -8.19
CA ASP A 158 -26.11 -3.87 -9.41
C ASP A 158 -25.64 -4.71 -10.63
N PRO A 159 -26.50 -5.56 -11.21
CA PRO A 159 -26.15 -6.37 -12.37
C PRO A 159 -26.22 -5.60 -13.69
N GLU A 160 -26.83 -4.41 -13.75
CA GLU A 160 -27.14 -3.71 -14.99
C GLU A 160 -25.89 -3.43 -15.86
N PRO A 161 -24.74 -3.01 -15.30
CA PRO A 161 -23.52 -2.81 -16.09
C PRO A 161 -23.01 -4.09 -16.76
N ALA A 162 -23.17 -5.25 -16.12
CA ALA A 162 -22.76 -6.53 -16.67
C ALA A 162 -23.72 -7.00 -17.78
N ILE A 163 -25.02 -6.80 -17.59
CA ILE A 163 -26.06 -7.11 -18.59
C ILE A 163 -25.84 -6.29 -19.86
N GLN A 164 -25.56 -4.99 -19.73
CA GLN A 164 -25.31 -4.10 -20.87
C GLN A 164 -24.04 -4.49 -21.65
N LYS A 165 -22.98 -4.89 -20.94
CA LYS A 165 -21.78 -5.45 -21.58
C LYS A 165 -22.06 -6.77 -22.29
N TRP A 166 -22.87 -7.65 -21.71
CA TRP A 166 -23.22 -8.91 -22.35
C TRP A 166 -24.01 -8.68 -23.64
N LYS A 167 -25.02 -7.80 -23.61
CA LYS A 167 -25.84 -7.41 -24.77
C LYS A 167 -25.02 -6.82 -25.92
N THR A 168 -23.94 -6.11 -25.61
CA THR A 168 -23.07 -5.48 -26.62
C THR A 168 -21.90 -6.37 -27.07
N SER A 169 -21.66 -7.49 -26.37
CA SER A 169 -20.64 -8.48 -26.72
C SER A 169 -21.16 -9.66 -27.55
N ALA A 170 -22.47 -9.70 -27.83
CA ALA A 170 -23.13 -10.62 -28.75
C ALA A 170 -23.29 -9.96 -30.13
#